data_AF-S6CFC1-F1
#
_entry.id   AF-S6CFC1-F1
#
_cell.length_a   1.000
_cell.length_b   1.000
_cell.length_c   1.000
_cell.angle_alpha   90.00
_cell.angle_beta   90.00
_cell.angle_gamma   90.00
#
_symmetry.space_group_name_H-M   'P 1'
#
loop_
_entity.id
_entity.type
_entity.pdbx_description
1 polymer ?
#
loop_
_entity_poly.entity_id
_entity_poly.type
_entity_poly.pdbx_seq_one_letter_code
_entity_poly.pdbx_strand_id
1 'polypeptide(L)'
;MTIRKDLQEVEGLISRLISIGKEFSAMDDRWSHMKNKEDFSRVWSIEDQQKKYAIEEVCATGRDMPLFMSDALQSINFDFTTYPTLTSIIERFKGTWIDSDLNKIKSEGEQAHKDLGLNLWSFRQMLGMFDDQINLASTVKQTLELLKNSDLYKLGNGLPMRDKSPSSVNINNVTNSNIAIDSHKTTQHIDNSGEVFIKIIEAIESSDIDIKKELIEATREMEAASRAENIADAYKNFIALAANHMSIIAPFLPALTALL
;
A
#
# COMPACT_ATOMS: atom_id res chain seq x y z
N MET A 1 -1.20 16.94 -9.12
CA MET A 1 0.08 17.62 -8.85
C MET A 1 1.17 16.64 -9.21
N THR A 2 2.15 17.04 -10.02
CA THR A 2 3.25 16.17 -10.44
C THR A 2 4.28 16.07 -9.33
N ILE A 3 4.59 14.86 -8.86
CA ILE A 3 5.64 14.64 -7.86
C ILE A 3 7.02 14.73 -8.52
N ARG A 4 8.01 15.28 -7.81
CA ARG A 4 9.41 15.34 -8.26
C ARG A 4 9.96 13.96 -8.62
N LYS A 5 10.74 13.90 -9.70
CA LYS A 5 11.13 12.64 -10.37
C LYS A 5 11.89 11.67 -9.47
N ASP A 6 12.70 12.18 -8.56
CA ASP A 6 13.47 11.38 -7.61
C ASP A 6 12.60 10.70 -6.52
N LEU A 7 11.34 11.10 -6.37
CA LEU A 7 10.37 10.48 -5.46
C LEU A 7 9.31 9.65 -6.21
N GLN A 8 9.48 9.41 -7.51
CA GLN A 8 8.47 8.78 -8.36
C GLN A 8 8.10 7.36 -7.89
N GLU A 9 9.07 6.59 -7.38
CA GLU A 9 8.82 5.24 -6.84
C GLU A 9 7.85 5.23 -5.64
N VAL A 10 7.73 6.35 -4.94
CA VAL A 10 6.87 6.52 -3.75
C VAL A 10 5.80 7.62 -3.95
N GLU A 11 5.50 7.97 -5.20
CA GLU A 11 4.62 9.08 -5.57
C GLU A 11 3.26 9.04 -4.84
N GLY A 12 2.66 7.86 -4.71
CA GLY A 12 1.37 7.70 -4.02
C GLY A 12 1.42 8.09 -2.54
N LEU A 13 2.53 7.75 -1.85
CA LEU A 13 2.72 8.08 -0.44
C LEU A 13 3.02 9.58 -0.25
N ILE A 14 3.82 10.18 -1.14
CA ILE A 14 4.11 11.62 -1.12
C ILE A 14 2.84 12.44 -1.43
N SER A 15 2.04 12.01 -2.41
CA SER A 15 0.77 12.64 -2.75
C SER A 15 -0.22 12.61 -1.59
N ARG A 16 -0.24 11.50 -0.82
CA ARG A 16 -1.03 11.39 0.41
C ARG A 16 -0.57 12.40 1.46
N LEU A 17 0.73 12.49 1.74
CA LEU A 17 1.29 13.46 2.69
C LEU A 17 0.91 14.90 2.32
N ILE A 18 1.07 15.27 1.05
CA ILE A 18 0.76 16.63 0.59
C ILE A 18 -0.74 16.93 0.68
N SER A 19 -1.59 15.94 0.37
CA SER A 19 -3.04 16.08 0.54
C SER A 19 -3.41 16.32 2.01
N ILE A 20 -2.80 15.59 2.94
CA ILE A 20 -2.99 15.82 4.38
C ILE A 20 -2.52 17.22 4.78
N GLY A 21 -1.43 17.74 4.21
CA GLY A 21 -0.97 19.11 4.45
C GLY A 21 -2.00 20.18 4.08
N LYS A 22 -2.80 19.94 3.04
CA LYS A 22 -3.92 20.83 2.67
C LYS A 22 -5.05 20.77 3.68
N GLU A 23 -5.38 19.59 4.18
CA GLU A 23 -6.39 19.43 5.25
C GLU A 23 -5.98 20.21 6.50
N PHE A 24 -4.71 20.16 6.89
CA PHE A 24 -4.19 20.98 8.00
C PHE A 24 -4.29 22.49 7.72
N SER A 25 -4.04 22.93 6.48
CA SER A 25 -4.15 24.35 6.10
C SER A 25 -5.56 24.89 6.36
N ALA A 26 -6.58 24.10 6.03
CA ALA A 26 -7.99 24.49 6.19
C ALA A 26 -8.44 24.63 7.65
N MET A 27 -7.62 24.21 8.63
CA MET A 27 -7.96 24.26 10.05
C MET A 27 -7.60 25.60 10.71
N ASP A 28 -6.65 26.38 10.18
CA ASP A 28 -6.11 27.57 10.85
C ASP A 28 -7.18 28.63 11.15
N ASP A 29 -8.00 28.96 10.14
CA ASP A 29 -9.10 29.93 10.28
C ASP A 29 -10.06 29.55 11.40
N ARG A 30 -10.39 28.26 11.52
CA ARG A 30 -11.31 27.75 12.53
C ARG A 30 -10.70 27.83 13.92
N TRP A 31 -9.42 27.51 14.10
CA TRP A 31 -8.73 27.66 15.40
C TRP A 31 -8.65 29.12 15.84
N SER A 32 -8.27 30.00 14.92
CA SER A 32 -8.21 31.45 15.18
C SER A 32 -9.58 32.00 15.57
N HIS A 33 -10.64 31.56 14.89
CA HIS A 33 -12.02 31.94 15.22
C HIS A 33 -12.40 31.51 16.63
N MET A 34 -12.25 30.22 16.95
CA MET A 34 -12.64 29.68 18.27
C MET A 34 -11.88 30.33 19.41
N LYS A 35 -10.59 30.65 19.22
CA LYS A 35 -9.75 31.30 20.25
C LYS A 35 -10.14 32.75 20.50
N ASN A 36 -10.47 33.50 19.44
CA ASN A 36 -10.51 34.96 19.51
C ASN A 36 -11.92 35.56 19.42
N LYS A 37 -12.89 34.84 18.88
CA LYS A 37 -14.23 35.39 18.55
C LYS A 37 -15.37 34.78 19.36
N GLU A 38 -15.06 33.74 20.14
CA GLU A 38 -16.04 33.00 20.93
C GLU A 38 -15.76 33.16 22.43
N ASP A 39 -16.22 32.20 23.24
CA ASP A 39 -16.15 32.25 24.69
C ASP A 39 -14.80 31.80 25.30
N PHE A 40 -13.77 31.54 24.49
CA PHE A 40 -12.47 31.06 24.95
C PHE A 40 -11.72 32.04 25.86
N SER A 41 -11.95 33.35 25.72
CA SER A 41 -11.34 34.39 26.58
C SER A 41 -11.62 34.20 28.08
N ARG A 42 -12.68 33.46 28.42
CA ARG A 42 -13.04 33.10 29.81
C ARG A 42 -11.99 32.20 30.49
N VAL A 43 -11.12 31.54 29.72
CA VAL A 43 -10.00 30.75 30.25
C VAL A 43 -9.01 31.62 31.05
N TRP A 44 -8.90 32.91 30.73
CA TRP A 44 -7.97 33.81 31.41
C TRP A 44 -8.33 34.08 32.88
N SER A 45 -9.59 33.87 33.25
CA SER A 45 -10.08 34.05 34.62
C SER A 45 -9.92 32.81 35.51
N ILE A 46 -9.38 31.70 34.98
CA ILE A 46 -9.16 30.47 35.76
C ILE A 46 -8.00 30.66 36.74
N GLU A 47 -8.26 30.46 38.03
CA GLU A 47 -7.25 30.59 39.10
C GLU A 47 -6.31 29.37 39.16
N ASP A 48 -6.86 28.17 39.00
CA ASP A 48 -6.08 26.92 38.98
C ASP A 48 -5.18 26.88 37.75
N GLN A 49 -3.90 27.20 37.95
CA GLN A 49 -2.93 27.32 36.86
C GLN A 49 -2.65 25.99 36.16
N GLN A 50 -2.74 24.86 36.86
CA GLN A 50 -2.51 23.55 36.23
C GLN A 50 -3.63 23.21 35.26
N LYS A 51 -4.88 23.40 35.69
CA LYS A 51 -6.04 23.15 34.84
C LYS A 51 -6.16 24.18 33.71
N LYS A 52 -5.82 25.44 33.99
CA LYS A 52 -5.71 26.47 32.96
C LYS A 52 -4.69 26.07 31.90
N TYR A 53 -3.49 25.68 32.30
CA TYR A 53 -2.45 25.23 31.39
C TYR A 53 -2.92 24.06 30.52
N ALA A 54 -3.58 23.04 31.09
CA ALA A 54 -4.08 21.90 30.32
C ALA A 54 -5.08 22.31 29.21
N ILE A 55 -5.95 23.29 29.49
CA ILE A 55 -6.89 23.85 28.49
C ILE A 55 -6.15 24.68 27.44
N GLU A 56 -5.23 25.53 27.87
CA GLU A 56 -4.43 26.37 26.97
C GLU A 56 -3.50 25.54 26.08
N GLU A 57 -2.99 24.41 26.56
CA GLU A 57 -2.12 23.48 25.83
C GLU A 57 -2.85 22.85 24.64
N VAL A 58 -4.11 22.43 24.81
CA VAL A 58 -4.95 21.95 23.69
C VAL A 58 -5.09 23.04 22.63
N CYS A 59 -5.29 24.30 23.04
CA CYS A 59 -5.43 25.42 22.11
C CYS A 59 -4.12 25.80 21.41
N ALA A 60 -3.01 25.78 22.16
CA ALA A 60 -1.67 26.09 21.64
C ALA A 60 -1.24 25.02 20.64
N THR A 61 -1.22 23.75 21.07
CA THR A 61 -0.86 22.62 20.21
C THR A 61 -1.82 22.48 19.03
N GLY A 62 -3.13 22.63 19.25
CA GLY A 62 -4.14 22.55 18.19
C GLY A 62 -4.00 23.62 17.09
N ARG A 63 -3.37 24.76 17.40
CA ARG A 63 -3.08 25.83 16.43
C ARG A 63 -1.71 25.69 15.78
N ASP A 64 -0.69 25.41 16.58
CA ASP A 64 0.71 25.41 16.12
C ASP A 64 0.99 24.18 15.24
N MET A 65 0.41 23.02 15.59
CA MET A 65 0.61 21.79 14.85
C MET A 65 0.11 21.89 13.40
N PRO A 66 -1.13 22.31 13.08
CA PRO A 66 -1.57 22.45 11.70
C PRO A 66 -0.74 23.40 10.87
N LEU A 67 -0.31 24.53 11.45
CA LEU A 67 0.54 25.48 10.75
C LEU A 67 1.85 24.82 10.33
N PHE A 68 2.52 24.15 11.26
CA PHE A 68 3.73 23.38 10.97
C PHE A 68 3.48 22.26 9.96
N MET A 69 2.46 21.42 10.20
CA MET A 69 2.19 20.24 9.38
C MET A 69 1.80 20.64 7.95
N SER A 70 1.04 21.72 7.80
CA SER A 70 0.61 22.22 6.51
C SER A 70 1.80 22.67 5.66
N ASP A 71 2.68 23.49 6.24
CA ASP A 71 3.89 23.96 5.57
C ASP A 71 4.84 22.79 5.27
N ALA A 72 5.19 22.01 6.30
CA ALA A 72 6.15 20.92 6.17
C ALA A 72 5.72 19.85 5.17
N LEU A 73 4.45 19.48 5.13
CA LEU A 73 3.96 18.45 4.20
C LEU A 73 3.85 18.98 2.77
N GLN A 74 3.35 20.20 2.56
CA GLN A 74 3.17 20.75 1.22
C GLN A 74 4.50 21.12 0.55
N SER A 75 5.50 21.49 1.35
CA SER A 75 6.83 21.89 0.88
C SER A 75 7.70 20.71 0.42
N ILE A 76 7.33 19.46 0.72
CA ILE A 76 8.06 18.24 0.31
C ILE A 76 8.41 18.23 -1.19
N ASN A 77 7.51 18.73 -2.04
CA ASN A 77 7.64 18.61 -3.49
C ASN A 77 8.52 19.71 -4.13
N PHE A 78 8.79 20.81 -3.43
CA PHE A 78 9.47 21.97 -4.02
C PHE A 78 10.61 22.56 -3.17
N ASP A 79 10.63 22.35 -1.87
CA ASP A 79 11.73 22.83 -1.01
C ASP A 79 12.86 21.80 -0.94
N PHE A 80 13.75 21.86 -1.92
CA PHE A 80 14.95 21.02 -1.98
C PHE A 80 15.98 21.35 -0.89
N THR A 81 15.87 22.51 -0.23
CA THR A 81 16.82 22.90 0.83
C THR A 81 16.52 22.16 2.12
N THR A 82 15.23 22.01 2.45
CA THR A 82 14.77 21.22 3.59
C THR A 82 14.63 19.74 3.26
N TYR A 83 14.22 19.41 2.03
CA TYR A 83 13.89 18.06 1.59
C TYR A 83 14.76 17.56 0.43
N PRO A 84 16.10 17.53 0.53
CA PRO A 84 16.95 17.05 -0.56
C PRO A 84 16.72 15.56 -0.88
N THR A 85 16.37 14.73 0.10
CA THR A 85 16.22 13.26 -0.03
C THR A 85 15.00 12.70 0.71
N LEU A 86 14.61 11.46 0.39
CA LEU A 86 13.56 10.77 1.14
C LEU A 86 13.91 10.63 2.64
N THR A 87 15.18 10.44 2.97
CA THR A 87 15.65 10.44 4.37
C THR A 87 15.36 11.78 5.04
N SER A 88 15.73 12.91 4.43
CA SER A 88 15.49 14.24 5.02
C SER A 88 14.01 14.54 5.26
N ILE A 89 13.12 14.05 4.37
CA ILE A 89 11.67 14.15 4.56
C ILE A 89 11.24 13.43 5.84
N ILE A 90 11.69 12.20 6.04
CA ILE A 90 11.34 11.40 7.21
C ILE A 90 11.93 12.00 8.49
N GLU A 91 13.18 12.42 8.46
CA GLU A 91 13.87 13.01 9.61
C GLU A 91 13.22 14.33 10.05
N ARG A 92 12.66 15.12 9.13
CA ARG A 92 12.02 16.41 9.45
C ARG A 92 10.89 16.30 10.47
N PHE A 93 10.21 15.16 10.52
CA PHE A 93 9.07 14.94 11.42
C PHE A 93 9.46 14.28 12.75
N LYS A 94 10.72 13.87 12.94
CA LYS A 94 11.17 13.30 14.20
C LYS A 94 11.13 14.33 15.33
N GLY A 95 10.62 13.91 16.49
CA GLY A 95 10.52 14.77 17.67
C GLY A 95 9.50 15.91 17.53
N THR A 96 8.62 15.84 16.52
CA THR A 96 7.50 16.77 16.34
C THR A 96 6.23 16.20 16.98
N TRP A 97 5.09 16.84 16.74
CA TRP A 97 3.77 16.33 17.16
C TRP A 97 3.46 14.91 16.65
N ILE A 98 4.10 14.45 15.57
CA ILE A 98 3.96 13.08 15.05
C ILE A 98 4.45 12.01 16.06
N ASP A 99 5.41 12.39 16.92
CA ASP A 99 5.95 11.52 17.96
C ASP A 99 5.37 11.81 19.36
N SER A 100 4.53 12.84 19.48
CA SER A 100 3.95 13.28 20.75
C SER A 100 2.68 12.51 21.12
N ASP A 101 2.39 12.41 22.42
CA ASP A 101 1.15 11.84 22.93
C ASP A 101 0.02 12.88 22.93
N LEU A 102 -0.54 13.13 21.74
CA LEU A 102 -1.62 14.10 21.55
C LEU A 102 -2.91 13.71 22.28
N ASN A 103 -3.15 12.39 22.48
CA ASN A 103 -4.30 11.90 23.22
C ASN A 103 -4.21 12.29 24.70
N LYS A 104 -3.01 12.22 25.27
CA LYS A 104 -2.76 12.71 26.63
C LYS A 104 -3.12 14.19 26.76
N ILE A 105 -2.59 15.04 25.88
CA ILE A 105 -2.88 16.49 25.86
C ILE A 105 -4.39 16.75 25.81
N LYS A 106 -5.09 16.06 24.90
CA LYS A 106 -6.54 16.16 24.77
C LYS A 106 -7.25 15.76 26.07
N SER A 107 -6.91 14.60 26.62
CA SER A 107 -7.57 14.03 27.79
C SER A 107 -7.37 14.89 29.04
N GLU A 108 -6.17 15.47 29.22
CA GLU A 108 -5.85 16.36 30.33
C GLU A 108 -6.64 17.67 30.21
N GLY A 109 -6.72 18.26 29.01
CA GLY A 109 -7.52 19.46 28.77
C GLY A 109 -9.02 19.22 28.94
N GLU A 110 -9.54 18.10 28.46
CA GLU A 110 -10.94 17.71 28.63
C GLU A 110 -11.29 17.48 30.12
N GLN A 111 -10.41 16.81 30.87
CA GLN A 111 -10.61 16.58 32.30
C GLN A 111 -10.56 17.90 33.08
N ALA A 112 -9.59 18.77 32.78
CA ALA A 112 -9.49 20.08 33.40
C ALA A 112 -10.74 20.94 33.16
N HIS A 113 -11.29 20.90 31.94
CA HIS A 113 -12.53 21.59 31.59
C HIS A 113 -13.74 21.07 32.39
N LYS A 114 -13.86 19.75 32.54
CA LYS A 114 -14.91 19.11 33.36
C LYS A 114 -14.77 19.44 34.84
N ASP A 115 -13.57 19.34 35.39
CA ASP A 115 -13.30 19.58 36.81
C ASP A 115 -13.57 21.02 37.24
N LEU A 116 -13.37 21.98 36.34
CA LEU A 116 -13.68 23.39 36.57
C LEU A 116 -15.16 23.73 36.36
N GLY A 117 -15.98 22.76 35.91
CA GLY A 117 -17.40 22.99 35.61
C GLY A 117 -17.63 24.03 34.51
N LEU A 118 -16.66 24.17 33.60
CA LEU A 118 -16.68 25.20 32.58
C LEU A 118 -17.73 24.87 31.51
N ASN A 119 -18.55 25.85 31.16
CA ASN A 119 -19.41 25.77 29.97
C ASN A 119 -18.81 26.65 28.88
N LEU A 120 -17.72 26.17 28.26
CA LEU A 120 -17.08 26.80 27.11
C LEU A 120 -17.46 26.03 25.85
N TRP A 121 -18.26 26.65 24.98
CA TRP A 121 -18.65 26.06 23.70
C TRP A 121 -17.46 25.96 22.75
N SER A 122 -16.65 27.02 22.65
CA SER A 122 -15.45 27.06 21.82
C SER A 122 -14.49 25.92 22.13
N PHE A 123 -14.22 25.66 23.41
CA PHE A 123 -13.32 24.59 23.82
C PHE A 123 -13.81 23.20 23.42
N ARG A 124 -15.12 22.93 23.52
CA ARG A 124 -15.69 21.66 23.05
C ARG A 124 -15.55 21.49 21.53
N GLN A 125 -15.71 22.56 20.76
CA GLN A 125 -15.45 22.54 19.32
C GLN A 125 -13.97 22.31 19.02
N MET A 126 -13.07 22.96 19.78
CA MET A 126 -11.63 22.74 19.69
C MET A 126 -11.25 21.29 19.96
N LEU A 127 -11.84 20.63 20.98
CA LEU A 127 -11.59 19.20 21.24
C LEU A 127 -11.98 18.30 20.07
N GLY A 128 -13.13 18.58 19.43
CA GLY A 128 -13.56 17.84 18.23
C GLY A 128 -12.61 18.06 17.05
N MET A 129 -12.17 19.29 16.83
CA MET A 129 -11.15 19.58 15.80
C MET A 129 -9.80 18.94 16.12
N PHE A 130 -9.46 18.84 17.40
CA PHE A 130 -8.23 18.21 17.86
C PHE A 130 -8.25 16.69 17.59
N ASP A 131 -9.40 16.03 17.71
CA ASP A 131 -9.55 14.63 17.31
C ASP A 131 -9.25 14.43 15.81
N ASP A 132 -9.77 15.30 14.95
CA ASP A 132 -9.49 15.24 13.51
C ASP A 132 -7.98 15.38 13.24
N GLN A 133 -7.30 16.28 13.96
CA GLN A 133 -5.85 16.47 13.85
C GLN A 133 -5.05 15.26 14.32
N ILE A 134 -5.47 14.62 15.42
CA ILE A 134 -4.85 13.39 15.94
C ILE A 134 -4.95 12.29 14.88
N ASN A 135 -6.10 12.14 14.22
CA ASN A 135 -6.30 11.17 13.16
C ASN A 135 -5.41 11.43 11.94
N LEU A 136 -5.30 12.70 11.52
CA LEU A 136 -4.38 13.09 10.45
C LEU A 136 -2.91 12.86 10.83
N ALA A 137 -2.50 13.19 12.06
CA ALA A 137 -1.16 12.95 12.58
C ALA A 137 -0.80 11.46 12.55
N SER A 138 -1.72 10.60 13.00
CA SER A 138 -1.56 9.15 12.97
C SER A 138 -1.40 8.65 11.53
N THR A 139 -2.18 9.19 10.59
CA THR A 139 -2.08 8.85 9.17
C THR A 139 -0.74 9.28 8.57
N VAL A 140 -0.24 10.46 8.94
CA VAL A 140 1.11 10.91 8.55
C VAL A 140 2.16 9.96 9.11
N LYS A 141 2.10 9.62 10.40
CA LYS A 141 3.02 8.69 11.05
C LYS A 141 3.10 7.36 10.30
N GLN A 142 1.94 6.75 10.02
CA GLN A 142 1.85 5.50 9.27
C GLN A 142 2.44 5.64 7.86
N THR A 143 2.18 6.77 7.19
CA THR A 143 2.71 7.03 5.85
C THR A 143 4.23 7.18 5.86
N LEU A 144 4.80 7.84 6.88
CA LEU A 144 6.25 7.94 7.08
C LEU A 144 6.88 6.56 7.35
N GLU A 145 6.22 5.69 8.12
CA GLU A 145 6.68 4.32 8.32
C GLU A 145 6.62 3.48 7.03
N LEU A 146 5.62 3.67 6.18
CA LEU A 146 5.59 3.05 4.85
C LEU A 146 6.74 3.55 3.97
N LEU A 147 7.05 4.85 4.02
CA LEU A 147 8.19 5.43 3.31
C LEU A 147 9.53 4.86 3.80
N LYS A 148 9.72 4.70 5.12
CA LYS A 148 10.91 4.03 5.69
C LYS A 148 11.08 2.59 5.20
N ASN A 149 9.98 1.91 4.90
CA ASN A 149 9.99 0.53 4.41
C ASN A 149 10.17 0.41 2.89
N SER A 150 10.11 1.51 2.14
CA SER A 150 10.29 1.55 0.70
C SER A 150 11.71 1.17 0.27
N ASP A 151 11.84 0.63 -0.93
CA ASP A 151 13.16 0.30 -1.51
C ASP A 151 13.98 1.57 -1.77
N LEU A 152 13.33 2.67 -2.18
CA LEU A 152 13.98 3.98 -2.34
C LEU A 152 14.65 4.47 -1.05
N TYR A 153 13.97 4.35 0.09
CA TYR A 153 14.56 4.72 1.38
C TYR A 153 15.71 3.78 1.75
N LYS A 154 15.54 2.47 1.55
CA LYS A 154 16.57 1.48 1.87
C LYS A 154 17.82 1.69 1.03
N LEU A 155 17.66 1.91 -0.27
CA LEU A 155 18.74 2.23 -1.20
C LEU A 155 19.51 3.48 -0.76
N GLY A 156 18.79 4.56 -0.43
CA GLY A 156 19.42 5.81 0.01
C GLY A 156 20.18 5.72 1.34
N ASN A 157 19.90 4.70 2.15
CA ASN A 157 20.53 4.49 3.46
C ASN A 157 21.42 3.23 3.51
N GLY A 158 21.70 2.57 2.37
CA GLY A 158 22.53 1.36 2.32
C GLY A 158 21.93 0.14 3.04
N LEU A 159 20.60 0.10 3.20
CA LEU A 159 19.87 -1.00 3.82
C LEU A 159 19.55 -2.09 2.79
N PRO A 160 19.44 -3.36 3.22
CA PRO A 160 19.05 -4.46 2.34
C PRO A 160 17.64 -4.21 1.77
N MET A 161 17.56 -4.16 0.45
CA MET A 161 16.29 -4.09 -0.30
C MET A 161 15.63 -5.46 -0.31
N ARG A 162 14.30 -5.49 -0.50
CA ARG A 162 13.66 -6.77 -0.83
C ARG A 162 14.24 -7.23 -2.16
N ASP A 163 14.59 -8.51 -2.27
CA ASP A 163 14.83 -9.10 -3.58
C ASP A 163 13.55 -8.86 -4.39
N LYS A 164 13.62 -8.01 -5.42
CA LYS A 164 12.59 -7.96 -6.44
C LYS A 164 12.45 -9.40 -6.91
N SER A 165 11.33 -10.04 -6.58
CA SER A 165 11.00 -11.35 -7.14
C SER A 165 11.24 -11.22 -8.65
N PRO A 166 12.02 -12.11 -9.27
CA PRO A 166 12.35 -11.97 -10.68
C PRO A 166 11.02 -11.82 -11.41
N SER A 167 10.85 -10.69 -12.09
CA SER A 167 9.71 -10.47 -12.96
C SER A 167 9.79 -11.53 -14.05
N SER A 168 9.02 -12.60 -13.90
CA SER A 168 8.90 -13.65 -14.90
C SER A 168 8.16 -13.07 -16.10
N VAL A 169 8.85 -12.92 -17.22
CA VAL A 169 8.21 -12.65 -18.51
C VAL A 169 7.81 -14.00 -19.08
N ASN A 170 6.52 -14.34 -19.03
CA ASN A 170 5.99 -15.50 -19.72
C ASN A 170 5.66 -15.11 -21.17
N ILE A 171 6.30 -15.78 -22.12
CA ILE A 171 6.11 -15.56 -23.56
C ILE A 171 5.55 -16.85 -24.15
N ASN A 172 4.30 -16.80 -24.61
CA ASN A 172 3.62 -17.95 -25.21
C ASN A 172 3.56 -17.79 -26.74
N ASN A 173 3.68 -18.89 -27.49
CA ASN A 173 3.48 -18.96 -28.95
C ASN A 173 4.37 -18.04 -29.81
N VAL A 174 5.70 -18.15 -29.73
CA VAL A 174 6.59 -17.47 -30.68
C VAL A 174 7.53 -18.44 -31.37
N THR A 175 7.52 -18.42 -32.70
CA THR A 175 8.54 -19.06 -33.55
C THR A 175 9.44 -17.96 -34.13
N ASN A 176 10.75 -18.08 -33.93
CA ASN A 176 11.82 -17.17 -34.37
C ASN A 176 11.85 -15.75 -33.75
N SER A 177 11.83 -15.62 -32.42
CA SER A 177 12.16 -14.34 -31.77
C SER A 177 13.61 -14.30 -31.29
N ASN A 178 14.33 -13.24 -31.63
CA ASN A 178 15.63 -12.92 -31.05
C ASN A 178 15.43 -11.80 -30.02
N ILE A 179 15.32 -12.17 -28.73
CA ILE A 179 15.04 -11.22 -27.65
C ILE A 179 16.33 -10.98 -26.87
N ALA A 180 16.88 -9.78 -26.98
CA ALA A 180 17.97 -9.33 -26.13
C ALA A 180 17.38 -8.69 -24.86
N ILE A 181 17.59 -9.32 -23.72
CA ILE A 181 17.22 -8.77 -22.40
C ILE A 181 18.51 -8.43 -21.67
N ASP A 182 18.81 -7.15 -21.54
CA ASP A 182 19.90 -6.70 -20.67
C ASP A 182 19.34 -6.46 -19.26
N SER A 183 19.30 -7.53 -18.46
CA SER A 183 19.01 -7.41 -17.03
C SER A 183 19.61 -8.59 -16.26
N HIS A 184 20.40 -8.27 -15.23
CA HIS A 184 21.20 -9.22 -14.46
C HIS A 184 20.43 -10.27 -13.61
N LYS A 185 19.09 -10.33 -13.64
CA LYS A 185 18.29 -11.25 -12.81
C LYS A 185 16.94 -11.67 -13.43
N THR A 186 16.88 -11.97 -14.73
CA THR A 186 15.66 -12.50 -15.36
C THR A 186 15.84 -13.96 -15.77
N THR A 187 14.95 -14.85 -15.33
CA THR A 187 14.87 -16.25 -15.78
C THR A 187 13.88 -16.36 -16.94
N GLN A 188 14.34 -16.88 -18.08
CA GLN A 188 13.47 -17.22 -19.21
C GLN A 188 12.91 -18.63 -19.02
N HIS A 189 11.59 -18.78 -19.16
CA HIS A 189 10.94 -20.08 -19.27
C HIS A 189 10.37 -20.18 -20.67
N ILE A 190 10.89 -21.12 -21.47
CA ILE A 190 10.35 -21.44 -22.80
C ILE A 190 9.48 -22.67 -22.59
N ASP A 191 8.16 -22.46 -22.68
CA ASP A 191 7.20 -23.54 -22.49
C ASP A 191 7.16 -24.40 -23.75
N ASN A 192 7.64 -25.64 -23.65
CA ASN A 192 7.58 -26.62 -24.72
C ASN A 192 6.29 -27.41 -24.54
N SER A 193 5.17 -26.85 -25.03
CA SER A 193 3.81 -27.37 -24.86
C SER A 193 3.60 -28.84 -25.27
N GLY A 194 4.55 -29.47 -25.96
CA GLY A 194 4.55 -30.91 -26.24
C GLY A 194 4.90 -31.82 -25.04
N GLU A 195 5.65 -31.33 -24.04
CA GLU A 195 6.15 -32.19 -22.96
C GLU A 195 5.04 -32.66 -22.00
N VAL A 196 3.98 -31.86 -21.82
CA VAL A 196 2.83 -32.24 -20.98
C VAL A 196 2.05 -33.41 -21.58
N PHE A 197 1.88 -33.43 -22.91
CA PHE A 197 1.16 -34.51 -23.60
C PHE A 197 1.94 -35.83 -23.55
N ILE A 198 3.27 -35.77 -23.67
CA ILE A 198 4.14 -36.95 -23.53
C ILE A 198 4.00 -37.56 -22.12
N LYS A 199 4.06 -36.73 -21.07
CA LYS A 199 3.92 -37.20 -19.68
C LYS A 199 2.55 -37.79 -19.37
N ILE A 200 1.49 -37.25 -19.97
CA ILE A 200 0.13 -37.82 -19.86
C ILE A 200 0.07 -39.20 -20.51
N ILE A 201 0.63 -39.36 -21.72
CA ILE A 201 0.69 -40.65 -22.41
C ILE A 201 1.47 -41.68 -21.58
N GLU A 202 2.64 -41.32 -21.05
CA GLU A 202 3.44 -42.20 -20.18
C GLU A 202 2.69 -42.63 -18.91
N ALA A 203 1.95 -41.70 -18.29
CA ALA A 203 1.13 -42.00 -17.11
C ALA A 203 -0.04 -42.95 -17.43
N ILE A 204 -0.68 -42.79 -18.59
CA ILE A 204 -1.73 -43.70 -19.07
C ILE A 204 -1.15 -45.09 -19.38
N GLU A 205 -0.02 -45.16 -20.08
CA GLU A 205 0.65 -46.42 -20.44
C GLU A 205 1.03 -47.22 -19.19
N SER A 206 1.51 -46.53 -18.15
CA SER A 206 1.96 -47.11 -16.88
C SER A 206 0.83 -47.49 -15.92
N SER A 207 -0.41 -47.08 -16.19
CA SER A 207 -1.57 -47.39 -15.36
C SER A 207 -2.14 -48.79 -15.63
N ASP A 208 -3.12 -49.27 -14.87
CA ASP A 208 -3.85 -50.51 -15.16
C ASP A 208 -5.32 -50.19 -15.42
N ILE A 209 -5.59 -49.64 -16.60
CA ILE A 209 -6.93 -49.24 -17.05
C ILE A 209 -7.25 -49.93 -18.38
N ASP A 210 -8.53 -50.14 -18.63
CA ASP A 210 -9.08 -50.81 -19.80
C ASP A 210 -9.16 -49.91 -21.03
N ILE A 211 -9.25 -48.58 -20.84
CA ILE A 211 -9.41 -47.59 -21.92
C ILE A 211 -8.11 -46.87 -22.35
N LYS A 212 -6.94 -47.51 -22.16
CA LYS A 212 -5.63 -46.87 -22.44
C LYS A 212 -5.53 -46.34 -23.85
N LYS A 213 -5.99 -47.12 -24.82
CA LYS A 213 -5.85 -46.80 -26.25
C LYS A 213 -6.68 -45.57 -26.59
N GLU A 214 -7.93 -45.53 -26.14
CA GLU A 214 -8.83 -44.41 -26.36
C GLU A 214 -8.32 -43.13 -25.69
N LEU A 215 -7.78 -43.21 -24.47
CA LEU A 215 -7.22 -42.04 -23.77
C LEU A 215 -5.93 -41.51 -24.41
N ILE A 216 -5.06 -42.40 -24.91
CA ILE A 216 -3.85 -42.00 -25.63
C ILE A 216 -4.22 -41.33 -26.96
N GLU A 217 -5.19 -41.87 -27.70
CA GLU A 217 -5.70 -41.25 -28.93
C GLU A 217 -6.30 -39.86 -28.64
N ALA A 218 -7.14 -39.73 -27.62
CA ALA A 218 -7.70 -38.43 -27.20
C ALA A 218 -6.61 -37.43 -26.74
N THR A 219 -5.53 -37.91 -26.11
CA THR A 219 -4.39 -37.06 -25.73
C THR A 219 -3.64 -36.54 -26.96
N ARG A 220 -3.46 -37.37 -28.00
CA ARG A 220 -2.82 -36.97 -29.27
C ARG A 220 -3.70 -36.03 -30.09
N GLU A 221 -5.01 -36.22 -30.07
CA GLU A 221 -5.97 -35.30 -30.68
C GLU A 221 -5.93 -33.93 -30.00
N MET A 222 -5.85 -33.91 -28.67
CA MET A 222 -5.69 -32.68 -27.90
C MET A 222 -4.35 -31.99 -28.17
N GLU A 223 -3.26 -32.75 -28.31
CA GLU A 223 -1.96 -32.22 -28.73
C GLU A 223 -2.04 -31.59 -30.13
N ALA A 224 -2.66 -32.26 -31.10
CA ALA A 224 -2.82 -31.73 -32.44
C ALA A 224 -3.71 -30.47 -32.46
N ALA A 225 -4.81 -30.47 -31.70
CA ALA A 225 -5.73 -29.34 -31.57
C ALA A 225 -5.08 -28.13 -30.89
N SER A 226 -4.16 -28.36 -29.94
CA SER A 226 -3.37 -27.29 -29.30
C SER A 226 -2.51 -26.51 -30.30
N ARG A 227 -2.05 -27.17 -31.38
CA ARG A 227 -1.25 -26.56 -32.45
C ARG A 227 -2.09 -25.84 -33.50
N ALA A 228 -3.40 -26.06 -33.52
CA ALA A 228 -4.35 -25.51 -34.49
C ALA A 228 -5.31 -24.47 -33.88
N GLU A 229 -5.04 -23.98 -32.66
CA GLU A 229 -5.79 -22.93 -31.94
C GLU A 229 -7.27 -23.25 -31.62
N ASN A 230 -7.63 -24.54 -31.52
CA ASN A 230 -8.99 -24.95 -31.14
C ASN A 230 -8.99 -26.15 -30.17
N ILE A 231 -8.37 -25.98 -29.00
CA ILE A 231 -8.19 -27.05 -28.01
C ILE A 231 -9.44 -27.31 -27.16
N ALA A 232 -10.36 -26.36 -27.04
CA ALA A 232 -11.44 -26.39 -26.05
C ALA A 232 -12.36 -27.61 -26.20
N ASP A 233 -12.66 -28.02 -27.43
CA ASP A 233 -13.52 -29.18 -27.68
C ASP A 233 -12.77 -30.51 -27.51
N ALA A 234 -11.50 -30.56 -27.90
CA ALA A 234 -10.64 -31.71 -27.64
C ALA A 234 -10.40 -31.93 -26.14
N TYR A 235 -10.20 -30.85 -25.38
CA TYR A 235 -10.08 -30.90 -23.92
C TYR A 235 -11.36 -31.42 -23.25
N LYS A 236 -12.55 -30.93 -23.64
CA LYS A 236 -13.83 -31.44 -23.10
C LYS A 236 -14.00 -32.93 -23.38
N ASN A 237 -13.69 -33.37 -24.60
CA ASN A 237 -13.79 -34.79 -24.97
C ASN A 237 -12.82 -35.65 -24.16
N PHE A 238 -11.57 -35.19 -23.99
CA PHE A 238 -10.58 -35.86 -23.16
C PHE A 238 -10.99 -35.96 -21.69
N ILE A 239 -11.48 -34.87 -21.07
CA ILE A 239 -11.95 -34.87 -19.68
C ILE A 239 -13.17 -35.77 -19.49
N ALA A 240 -14.10 -35.80 -20.46
CA ALA A 240 -15.26 -36.69 -20.41
C ALA A 240 -14.83 -38.17 -20.45
N LEU A 241 -13.85 -38.51 -21.29
CA LEU A 241 -13.30 -39.86 -21.39
C LEU A 241 -12.49 -40.25 -20.14
N ALA A 242 -11.77 -39.30 -19.55
CA ALA A 242 -10.94 -39.49 -18.36
C ALA A 242 -11.70 -39.44 -17.03
N ALA A 243 -13.01 -39.19 -17.03
CA ALA A 243 -13.79 -38.88 -15.82
C ALA A 243 -13.68 -39.95 -14.72
N ASN A 244 -13.58 -41.24 -15.09
CA ASN A 244 -13.43 -42.35 -14.13
C ASN A 244 -11.96 -42.66 -13.77
N HIS A 245 -11.00 -41.97 -14.40
CA HIS A 245 -9.56 -42.19 -14.28
C HIS A 245 -8.82 -40.91 -13.84
N MET A 246 -9.55 -39.99 -13.19
CA MET A 246 -9.02 -38.68 -12.79
C MET A 246 -7.84 -38.76 -11.82
N SER A 247 -7.63 -39.87 -11.10
CA SER A 247 -6.43 -40.04 -10.28
C SER A 247 -5.12 -40.02 -11.09
N ILE A 248 -5.17 -40.46 -12.36
CA ILE A 248 -4.03 -40.46 -13.28
C ILE A 248 -3.86 -39.08 -13.93
N ILE A 249 -4.99 -38.42 -14.24
CA ILE A 249 -5.01 -37.18 -15.04
C ILE A 249 -4.96 -35.90 -14.20
N ALA A 250 -5.48 -35.93 -12.96
CA ALA A 250 -5.55 -34.77 -12.06
C ALA A 250 -4.23 -33.98 -11.89
N PRO A 251 -3.05 -34.63 -11.77
CA PRO A 251 -1.78 -33.92 -11.66
C PRO A 251 -1.46 -33.02 -12.87
N PHE A 252 -2.02 -33.31 -14.04
CA PHE A 252 -1.76 -32.59 -15.29
C PHE A 252 -2.83 -31.53 -15.61
N LEU A 253 -3.95 -31.49 -14.88
CA LEU A 253 -5.04 -30.53 -15.14
C LEU A 253 -4.59 -29.07 -15.13
N PRO A 254 -3.77 -28.59 -14.18
CA PRO A 254 -3.36 -27.19 -14.18
C PRO A 254 -2.63 -26.80 -15.47
N ALA A 255 -1.77 -27.68 -15.96
CA ALA A 255 -1.03 -27.49 -17.20
C ALA A 255 -1.95 -27.55 -18.42
N LEU A 256 -2.89 -28.51 -18.47
CA LEU A 256 -3.87 -28.60 -19.56
C LEU A 256 -4.82 -27.40 -19.60
N THR A 257 -5.27 -26.90 -18.44
CA THR A 257 -6.13 -25.70 -18.38
C THR A 257 -5.41 -24.43 -18.79
N ALA A 258 -4.08 -24.37 -18.68
CA ALA A 258 -3.29 -23.22 -19.11
C ALA A 258 -3.13 -23.16 -20.65
N LEU A 259 -3.51 -24.23 -21.36
CA LEU A 259 -3.50 -24.30 -22.83
C LEU A 259 -4.84 -23.90 -23.47
N LEU A 260 -5.91 -23.73 -22.67
CA LEU A 260 -7.23 -23.23 -23.10
C LEU A 260 -7.22 -21.71 -23.28
#